data_AF-A0A497J712-F1
#
_entry.id   AF-A0A497J712-F1
#
_cell.length_a   1.000
_cell.length_b   1.000
_cell.length_c   1.000
_cell.angle_alpha   90.00
_cell.angle_beta   90.00
_cell.angle_gamma   90.00
#
_symmetry.space_group_name_H-M   'P 1'
#
loop_
_entity.id
_entity.type
_entity.pdbx_description
1 polymer ?
#
loop_
_entity_poly.entity_id
_entity_poly.type
_entity_poly.pdbx_seq_one_letter_code
_entity_poly.pdbx_strand_id
1 'polypeptide(L)'
;MISINFLKGYREIYASGTVGGYSPGEFKINFYTHVETDEEGKTTVFVPVTVVLTPYAAKELARWLSDKVREYEEKHGEIVEEDMEKIREIEERYKEIEESYDVEEEEEQGL
;
A
#
# COMPACT_ATOMS: atom_id res chain seq x y z
N MET A 1 -14.82 22.86 -5.32
CA MET A 1 -13.81 22.36 -6.29
C MET A 1 -12.50 22.22 -5.55
N ILE A 2 -11.94 21.01 -5.50
CA ILE A 2 -10.65 20.75 -4.84
C ILE A 2 -9.59 20.69 -5.95
N SER A 3 -8.45 21.34 -5.74
CA SER A 3 -7.27 21.24 -6.61
C SER A 3 -6.21 20.41 -5.89
N ILE A 4 -5.67 19.40 -6.57
CA ILE A 4 -4.64 18.50 -6.04
C ILE A 4 -3.34 18.81 -6.77
N ASN A 5 -2.27 19.08 -6.01
CA ASN A 5 -0.93 19.29 -6.55
C ASN A 5 -0.03 18.15 -6.06
N PHE A 6 0.50 17.38 -7.00
CA PHE A 6 1.48 16.34 -6.71
C PHE A 6 2.86 16.98 -6.54
N LEU A 7 3.52 16.69 -5.41
CA LEU A 7 4.85 17.22 -5.11
C LEU A 7 5.94 16.44 -5.83
N LYS A 8 7.14 17.02 -5.93
CA LYS A 8 8.32 16.32 -6.44
C LYS A 8 8.58 15.07 -5.59
N GLY A 9 8.71 13.91 -6.23
CA GLY A 9 8.87 12.62 -5.55
C GLY A 9 7.54 11.95 -5.16
N TYR A 10 6.40 12.48 -5.61
CA TYR A 10 5.15 11.73 -5.57
C TYR A 10 5.32 10.42 -6.34
N ARG A 11 4.91 9.33 -5.70
CA ARG A 11 4.77 8.02 -6.31
C ARG A 11 3.45 7.43 -5.87
N GLU A 12 2.79 6.78 -6.80
CA GLU A 12 1.70 5.86 -6.48
C GLU A 12 2.32 4.53 -6.08
N ILE A 13 1.73 3.87 -5.08
CA ILE A 13 2.15 2.54 -4.68
C ILE A 13 0.93 1.64 -4.67
N TYR A 14 1.13 0.40 -5.08
CA TYR A 14 0.18 -0.65 -4.78
C TYR A 14 0.40 -1.14 -3.34
N ALA A 15 -0.66 -1.23 -2.56
CA ALA A 15 -0.60 -1.72 -1.19
C ALA A 15 -1.73 -2.72 -0.97
N SER A 16 -1.40 -3.90 -0.48
CA SER A 16 -2.36 -4.96 -0.18
C SER A 16 -2.77 -5.03 1.27
N GLY A 17 -2.05 -4.32 2.15
CA GLY A 17 -2.51 -4.09 3.49
C GLY A 17 -1.64 -3.14 4.27
N THR A 18 -1.89 -3.09 5.58
CA THR A 18 -1.17 -2.20 6.49
C THR A 18 -0.84 -2.89 7.80
N VAL A 19 0.31 -2.52 8.38
CA VAL A 19 0.67 -2.85 9.76
C VAL A 19 1.20 -1.59 10.42
N GLY A 20 0.89 -1.39 11.70
CA GLY A 20 1.26 -0.13 12.34
C GLY A 20 0.89 -0.04 13.80
N GLY A 21 1.02 1.17 14.31
CA GLY A 21 0.72 1.49 15.70
C GLY A 21 0.69 3.00 15.90
N TYR A 22 0.54 3.41 17.16
CA TYR A 22 0.50 4.81 17.53
C TYR A 22 1.29 5.07 18.80
N SER A 23 1.70 6.33 18.95
CA SER A 23 2.18 6.93 20.18
C SER A 23 1.36 8.20 20.46
N PRO A 24 1.49 8.87 21.62
CA PRO A 24 0.68 10.05 21.93
C PRO A 24 0.71 11.17 20.88
N GLY A 25 1.78 11.27 20.06
CA GLY A 25 1.95 12.32 19.07
C GLY A 25 1.80 11.90 17.60
N GLU A 26 1.74 10.59 17.32
CA GLU A 26 1.81 10.10 15.94
C GLU A 26 1.16 8.73 15.75
N PHE A 27 0.61 8.51 14.56
CA PHE A 27 0.19 7.21 14.04
C PHE A 27 1.16 6.83 12.92
N LYS A 28 1.75 5.64 13.00
CA LYS A 28 2.62 5.10 11.95
C LYS A 28 1.91 3.97 11.25
N ILE A 29 1.75 4.12 9.94
CA ILE A 29 1.13 3.14 9.05
C ILE A 29 2.17 2.69 8.06
N ASN A 30 2.55 1.42 8.11
CA ASN A 30 3.37 0.78 7.10
C ASN A 30 2.43 0.11 6.11
N PHE A 31 2.40 0.60 4.87
CA PHE A 31 1.68 -0.07 3.79
C PHE A 31 2.60 -1.15 3.24
N TYR A 32 2.10 -2.39 3.13
CA TYR A 32 2.86 -3.52 2.59
C TYR A 32 2.28 -3.98 1.26
N THR A 33 3.13 -4.58 0.42
CA THR A 33 2.76 -5.13 -0.89
C THR A 33 2.51 -6.63 -0.87
N HIS A 34 3.14 -7.36 0.05
CA HIS A 34 2.91 -8.79 0.27
C HIS A 34 3.52 -9.23 1.60
N VAL A 35 3.17 -10.44 2.01
CA VAL A 35 3.62 -11.09 3.23
C VAL A 35 4.07 -12.51 2.90
N GLU A 36 5.30 -12.85 3.28
CA GLU A 36 5.86 -14.20 3.13
C GLU A 36 6.00 -14.84 4.51
N THR A 37 5.71 -16.12 4.63
CA THR A 37 6.00 -16.89 5.86
C THR A 37 6.84 -18.09 5.47
N ASP A 38 8.00 -18.24 6.11
CA ASP A 38 8.92 -19.34 5.84
C ASP A 38 8.49 -20.64 6.53
N GLU A 39 9.21 -21.74 6.25
CA GLU A 39 8.96 -23.06 6.82
C GLU A 39 9.13 -23.11 8.35
N GLU A 40 9.88 -22.16 8.93
CA GLU A 40 10.06 -22.02 10.38
C GLU A 40 8.94 -21.18 11.03
N GLY A 41 7.98 -20.69 10.24
CA GLY A 41 6.85 -19.90 10.69
C GLY A 41 7.17 -18.42 10.91
N LYS A 42 8.33 -17.94 10.45
CA LYS A 42 8.68 -16.53 10.53
C LYS A 42 8.02 -15.79 9.37
N THR A 43 7.19 -14.81 9.74
CA THR A 43 6.52 -13.92 8.79
C THR A 43 7.37 -12.68 8.49
N THR A 44 7.60 -12.42 7.20
CA THR A 44 8.27 -11.23 6.67
C THR A 44 7.27 -10.37 5.90
N VAL A 45 7.24 -9.07 6.19
CA VAL A 45 6.32 -8.10 5.58
C VAL A 45 7.11 -7.11 4.75
N PHE A 46 6.78 -6.96 3.47
CA PHE A 46 7.51 -6.12 2.53
C PHE A 46 6.86 -4.74 2.41
N VAL A 47 7.51 -3.73 3.00
CA VAL A 47 6.95 -2.38 3.19
C VAL A 47 7.62 -1.38 2.24
N PRO A 48 6.97 -0.97 1.12
CA PRO A 48 7.52 0.08 0.26
C PRO A 48 7.45 1.47 0.90
N VAL A 49 6.46 1.75 1.75
CA VAL A 49 6.29 3.08 2.35
C VAL A 49 5.73 3.03 3.78
N THR A 50 6.21 3.95 4.59
CA THR A 50 5.63 4.28 5.91
C THR A 50 5.07 5.69 5.86
N VAL A 51 3.81 5.85 6.25
CA VAL A 51 3.16 7.14 6.45
C VAL A 51 3.06 7.43 7.94
N VAL A 52 3.53 8.61 8.35
CA VAL A 52 3.38 9.11 9.71
C VAL A 52 2.32 10.20 9.74
N LEU A 53 1.28 10.00 10.53
CA LEU A 53 0.15 10.91 10.65
C LEU A 53 0.13 11.55 12.04
N THR A 54 -0.28 12.81 12.10
CA THR A 54 -0.70 13.42 13.36
C THR A 54 -2.01 12.77 13.85
N PRO A 55 -2.36 12.85 15.14
CA PRO A 55 -3.60 12.25 15.64
C PRO A 55 -4.86 12.78 14.96
N TYR A 56 -4.87 14.06 14.57
CA TYR A 56 -5.99 14.63 13.82
C TYR A 56 -6.07 14.07 12.39
N ALA A 57 -4.94 13.99 11.69
CA ALA A 57 -4.90 13.43 10.34
C ALA A 57 -5.33 11.94 10.33
N ALA A 58 -4.90 11.16 11.33
CA ALA A 58 -5.34 9.77 11.49
C ALA A 58 -6.86 9.66 11.69
N LYS A 59 -7.45 10.54 12.50
CA LYS A 59 -8.91 10.58 12.72
C LYS A 59 -9.68 10.91 11.44
N GLU A 60 -9.21 11.87 10.66
CA GLU A 60 -9.85 12.25 9.40
C GLU A 60 -9.70 11.14 8.35
N LEU A 61 -8.53 10.49 8.27
CA LEU A 61 -8.31 9.31 7.42
C LEU A 61 -9.28 8.18 7.79
N ALA A 62 -9.38 7.83 9.08
CA ALA A 62 -10.24 6.74 9.53
C ALA A 62 -11.72 6.99 9.18
N ARG A 63 -12.20 8.23 9.36
CA ARG A 63 -13.56 8.63 8.98
C ARG A 63 -13.80 8.49 7.48
N TRP A 64 -12.93 9.12 6.69
CA TRP A 64 -13.05 9.10 5.23
C TRP A 64 -12.99 7.68 4.70
N LEU A 65 -12.03 6.87 5.16
CA LEU A 65 -11.88 5.49 4.68
C LEU A 65 -13.08 4.62 5.05
N SER A 66 -13.60 4.75 6.28
CA SER A 66 -14.80 4.02 6.71
C SER A 66 -16.02 4.36 5.84
N ASP A 67 -16.21 5.64 5.54
CA ASP A 67 -17.30 6.07 4.67
C ASP A 67 -17.13 5.53 3.24
N LYS A 68 -15.90 5.49 2.71
CA LYS A 68 -15.63 4.98 1.36
C LYS A 68 -15.72 3.47 1.24
N VAL A 69 -15.32 2.72 2.27
CA VAL A 69 -15.55 1.27 2.32
C VAL A 69 -17.06 0.99 2.32
N ARG A 70 -17.83 1.66 3.18
CA ARG A 70 -19.30 1.49 3.19
C ARG A 70 -19.94 1.82 1.84
N GLU A 71 -19.60 2.96 1.25
CA GLU A 71 -20.11 3.34 -0.09
C GLU A 71 -19.76 2.30 -1.17
N TYR A 72 -18.58 1.70 -1.10
CA TYR A 72 -18.17 0.64 -2.02
C TYR A 72 -19.01 -0.62 -1.81
N GLU A 73 -19.11 -1.09 -0.56
CA GLU A 73 -19.82 -2.33 -0.22
C GLU A 73 -21.32 -2.26 -0.51
N GLU A 74 -21.95 -1.11 -0.26
CA GLU A 74 -23.35 -0.87 -0.62
C GLU A 74 -23.61 -1.04 -2.14
N LYS A 75 -22.59 -0.80 -2.96
CA LYS A 75 -22.70 -0.85 -4.43
C LYS A 75 -22.19 -2.17 -5.03
N HIS A 76 -21.16 -2.76 -4.43
CA HIS A 76 -20.40 -3.87 -5.01
C HIS A 76 -20.52 -5.18 -4.23
N GLY A 77 -21.14 -5.16 -3.06
CA GLY A 77 -21.17 -6.29 -2.13
C GLY A 77 -20.11 -6.15 -1.04
N GLU A 78 -20.31 -6.89 0.05
CA GLU A 78 -19.38 -6.93 1.19
C GLU A 78 -17.98 -7.38 0.75
N ILE A 79 -16.94 -6.72 1.25
CA ILE A 79 -15.56 -7.11 1.04
C ILE A 79 -15.30 -8.35 1.91
N VAL A 80 -15.03 -9.49 1.27
CA VAL A 80 -14.82 -10.76 1.97
C VAL A 80 -13.37 -11.21 1.89
N GLU A 81 -12.99 -12.17 2.74
CA GLU A 81 -11.63 -12.71 2.78
C GLU A 81 -11.21 -13.37 1.46
N GLU A 82 -12.17 -13.88 0.68
CA GLU A 82 -11.94 -14.44 -0.67
C GLU A 82 -11.50 -13.36 -1.69
N ASP A 83 -11.81 -12.08 -1.46
CA ASP A 83 -11.28 -10.99 -2.29
C ASP A 83 -9.78 -10.80 -2.07
N MET A 84 -9.22 -11.29 -0.96
CA MET A 84 -7.78 -11.30 -0.70
C MET A 84 -7.04 -12.29 -1.63
N GLU A 85 -7.67 -13.38 -2.05
CA GLU A 85 -7.08 -14.30 -3.04
C GLU A 85 -7.00 -13.67 -4.43
N LYS A 86 -8.02 -12.89 -4.82
CA LYS A 86 -7.98 -12.09 -6.06
C LYS A 86 -6.92 -10.99 -5.99
N ILE A 87 -6.68 -10.42 -4.80
CA ILE A 87 -5.59 -9.46 -4.56
C ILE A 87 -4.24 -10.14 -4.82
N ARG A 88 -4.02 -11.38 -4.37
CA ARG A 88 -2.78 -12.13 -4.67
C ARG A 88 -2.55 -12.33 -6.16
N GLU A 89 -3.60 -12.67 -6.93
CA GLU A 89 -3.49 -12.75 -8.40
C GLU A 89 -3.12 -11.39 -9.03
N ILE A 90 -3.62 -10.29 -8.47
CA ILE A 90 -3.26 -8.94 -8.91
C ILE A 90 -1.81 -8.60 -8.51
N GLU A 91 -1.37 -8.95 -7.30
CA GLU A 91 0.01 -8.79 -6.82
C GLU A 91 1.00 -9.53 -7.71
N GLU A 92 0.72 -10.78 -8.06
CA GLU A 92 1.56 -11.58 -8.98
C GLU A 92 1.70 -10.88 -10.33
N ARG A 93 0.60 -10.36 -10.88
CA ARG A 93 0.62 -9.58 -12.12
C ARG A 93 1.41 -8.28 -11.99
N TYR A 94 1.32 -7.57 -10.87
CA TYR A 94 2.12 -6.36 -10.65
C TYR A 94 3.61 -6.68 -10.49
N LYS A 95 3.95 -7.81 -9.88
CA LYS A 95 5.33 -8.29 -9.77
C LYS A 95 5.93 -8.64 -11.14
N GLU A 96 5.17 -9.33 -12.00
CA GLU A 96 5.57 -9.57 -13.40
C GLU A 96 5.78 -8.26 -14.17
N ILE A 97 4.93 -7.26 -13.91
CA ILE A 97 5.05 -5.94 -14.53
C ILE A 97 6.30 -5.20 -14.01
N GLU A 98 6.56 -5.16 -12.70
CA GLU A 98 7.76 -4.54 -12.13
C GLU A 98 9.05 -5.23 -12.61
N GLU A 99 9.09 -6.56 -12.65
CA GLU A 99 10.22 -7.33 -13.20
C GLU A 99 10.43 -7.07 -14.71
N SER A 100 9.37 -6.69 -15.44
CA SER A 100 9.48 -6.28 -16.85
C SER A 100 10.02 -4.86 -17.05
N TYR A 101 10.07 -4.05 -15.99
CA TYR A 101 10.61 -2.69 -15.99
C TYR A 101 12.04 -2.56 -15.44
N ASP A 102 12.71 -3.68 -15.11
CA ASP A 102 14.17 -3.74 -14.98
C ASP A 102 14.82 -3.57 -16.37
N VAL A 103 14.74 -2.34 -16.88
CA VAL A 103 15.51 -1.87 -18.03
C VAL A 103 16.93 -1.66 -17.53
N GLU A 104 17.86 -2.38 -18.15
CA GLU A 104 19.32 -2.29 -17.99
C GLU A 104 19.76 -0.88 -17.55
N GLU A 105 20.39 -0.77 -16.37
CA GLU A 105 21.25 0.38 -16.09
C GLU A 105 22.32 0.41 -17.19
N GLU A 106 22.18 1.31 -18.16
CA GLU A 106 23.29 1.61 -19.08
C GLU A 106 24.45 2.11 -18.21
N GLU A 107 25.47 1.26 -18.07
CA GLU A 107 26.75 1.61 -17.50
C GLU A 107 27.24 2.90 -18.18
N GLU A 108 27.55 3.89 -17.36
CA GLU A 108 28.28 5.08 -17.75
C GLU A 108 29.70 4.65 -18.20
N GLN A 109 29.85 4.20 -19.44
CA GLN A 109 31.14 4.01 -20.07
C GLN A 109 31.55 5.31 -20.75
N GLY A 110 32.41 6.04 -20.05
CA GLY A 110 32.91 7.33 -20.45
C GLY A 110 33.65 7.35 -21.78
N LEU A 111 33.73 8.55 -22.34
CA LEU A 111 34.77 9.06 -23.24
C LEU A 111 34.81 10.58 -23.13
#